data_AF-A0A9D1ZLL9-F1
#
_entry.id   AF-A0A9D1ZLL9-F1
#
_cell.length_a   1.000
_cell.length_b   1.000
_cell.length_c   1.000
_cell.angle_alpha   90.00
_cell.angle_beta   90.00
_cell.angle_gamma   90.00
#
_symmetry.space_group_name_H-M   'P 1'
#
loop_
_entity.id
_entity.type
_entity.pdbx_description
1 polymer ?
#
loop_
_entity_poly.entity_id
_entity_poly.type
_entity_poly.pdbx_seq_one_letter_code
_entity_poly.pdbx_strand_id
1 'polypeptide(L)'
;MKQKNFSQSKFMIAILVIIFYVLIYIPNSILPMISDDFWYGKTDGNIFLVSIQHYLNWSGRFLTDMTSRIILPYPAIASSVKTIALVALIILISILPSIIVGRNIFSKINLYLIFITYWICNPNLGQTTFWTVGASNYLFTNVWILIYLNLVFFLFHQDKVRSYQYIILGIAAFAAGLSNENMGPTILLFSVGMTVYAFRTHKKINIWLTSSGLNLLGSAILILSPGNRVRLDSLPSKFNQLTLGQRVYNFFTVGDSSKLFSNYGFLFLIFVCLIGFLFLKKRVSKELIGWSLTFSILAIIANFAFMFSPMMMLRSLQGGFILFLVSLSFLVSELVSSNNSKTSRILFVVMLSVMTGLFIVSYGLEINSFRLARAESNIRTSRVLKAQENYSKSVIIPSWYKGELLRPKNDSYDTYLSPYYGKYYGYEGDIREVEVPFDYTNINNFKNNVEYVTGGKLIKGVKSVKNVDSNCSGVIVFLKSVDSNCNVDLKIQYEKETKDYTVPMINELNIQGYKFVSLDLDRIIFNGDVKKAQIIVTDSDKQVEEHSINIFN
;
A
#
# COMPACT_ATOMS: atom_id res chain seq x y z
N MET A 1 -4.22 -46.67 0.69
CA MET A 1 -3.18 -45.60 0.62
C MET A 1 -3.62 -44.34 -0.14
N LYS A 2 -4.19 -44.39 -1.37
CA LYS A 2 -4.58 -43.18 -2.14
C LYS A 2 -5.63 -42.26 -1.47
N GLN A 3 -6.66 -42.82 -0.82
CA GLN A 3 -7.68 -42.03 -0.11
C GLN A 3 -7.12 -41.28 1.11
N LYS A 4 -6.20 -41.91 1.86
CA LYS A 4 -5.53 -41.32 3.03
C LYS A 4 -4.66 -40.12 2.64
N ASN A 5 -3.92 -40.22 1.52
CA ASN A 5 -3.09 -39.13 1.01
C ASN A 5 -3.93 -37.93 0.49
N PHE A 6 -5.12 -38.18 -0.06
CA PHE A 6 -6.00 -37.12 -0.56
C PHE A 6 -6.67 -36.33 0.58
N SER A 7 -7.14 -37.02 1.62
CA SER A 7 -7.67 -36.39 2.84
C SER A 7 -6.61 -35.53 3.55
N GLN A 8 -5.39 -36.05 3.68
CA GLN A 8 -4.25 -35.31 4.24
C GLN A 8 -3.91 -34.03 3.46
N SER A 9 -3.99 -34.05 2.12
CA SER A 9 -3.72 -32.86 1.31
C SER A 9 -4.74 -31.75 1.54
N LYS A 10 -6.03 -32.08 1.62
CA LYS A 10 -7.09 -31.10 1.91
C LYS A 10 -6.95 -30.51 3.32
N PHE A 11 -6.62 -31.35 4.29
CA PHE A 11 -6.37 -30.90 5.66
C PHE A 11 -5.20 -29.91 5.74
N MET A 12 -4.07 -30.19 5.07
CA MET A 12 -2.93 -29.27 5.02
C MET A 12 -3.26 -27.94 4.33
N ILE A 13 -4.10 -27.96 3.29
CA ILE A 13 -4.58 -26.73 2.63
C ILE A 13 -5.43 -25.91 3.59
N ALA A 14 -6.34 -26.54 4.33
CA ALA A 14 -7.17 -25.85 5.33
C ALA A 14 -6.30 -25.20 6.42
N ILE A 15 -5.28 -25.91 6.92
CA ILE A 15 -4.30 -25.35 7.87
C ILE A 15 -3.59 -24.12 7.27
N LEU A 16 -3.10 -24.21 6.03
CA LEU A 16 -2.44 -23.08 5.37
C LEU A 16 -3.36 -21.86 5.23
N VAL A 17 -4.62 -22.07 4.88
CA VAL A 17 -5.62 -20.99 4.79
C VAL A 17 -5.83 -20.32 6.15
N ILE A 18 -5.90 -21.09 7.24
CA ILE A 18 -6.00 -20.55 8.61
C ILE A 18 -4.74 -19.76 8.96
N ILE A 19 -3.56 -20.30 8.65
CA ILE A 19 -2.28 -19.60 8.87
C ILE A 19 -2.26 -18.27 8.12
N PHE A 20 -2.66 -18.24 6.85
CA PHE A 20 -2.70 -16.98 6.08
C PHE A 20 -3.71 -16.00 6.65
N TYR A 21 -4.89 -16.47 7.06
CA TYR A 21 -5.86 -15.63 7.74
C TYR A 21 -5.25 -14.97 8.97
N VAL A 22 -4.61 -15.73 9.86
CA VAL A 22 -3.96 -15.18 11.06
C VAL A 22 -2.85 -14.19 10.70
N LEU A 23 -1.96 -14.56 9.77
CA LEU A 23 -0.84 -13.71 9.36
C LEU A 23 -1.33 -12.39 8.77
N ILE A 24 -2.42 -12.38 8.00
CA ILE A 24 -2.98 -11.15 7.41
C ILE A 24 -3.82 -10.37 8.42
N TYR A 25 -4.53 -11.04 9.33
CA TYR A 25 -5.42 -10.42 10.31
C TYR A 25 -4.66 -9.57 11.32
N ILE A 26 -3.54 -10.09 11.85
CA ILE A 26 -2.71 -9.39 12.84
C ILE A 26 -2.36 -7.96 12.38
N PRO A 27 -1.67 -7.73 11.24
CA PRO A 27 -1.33 -6.38 10.78
C PRO A 27 -2.58 -5.53 10.49
N ASN A 28 -3.65 -6.11 9.92
CA ASN A 28 -4.90 -5.40 9.68
C ASN A 28 -5.54 -4.87 10.97
N SER A 29 -5.45 -5.62 12.07
CA SER A 29 -6.02 -5.24 13.37
C SER A 29 -5.19 -4.19 14.11
N ILE A 30 -3.92 -4.04 13.76
CA ILE A 30 -2.99 -3.10 14.41
C ILE A 30 -3.05 -1.73 13.73
N LEU A 31 -3.04 -1.68 12.39
CA LEU A 31 -2.97 -0.42 11.65
C LEU A 31 -4.21 0.45 11.95
N PRO A 32 -4.04 1.70 12.44
CA PRO A 32 -5.15 2.60 12.70
C PRO A 32 -5.76 3.15 11.40
N MET A 33 -6.85 3.90 11.53
CA MET A 33 -7.34 4.73 10.41
C MET A 33 -6.27 5.76 10.03
N ILE A 34 -6.03 5.90 8.74
CA ILE A 34 -5.03 6.78 8.16
C ILE A 34 -5.57 7.48 6.92
N SER A 35 -5.03 8.67 6.62
CA SER A 35 -5.28 9.38 5.36
C SER A 35 -6.77 9.49 5.04
N ASP A 36 -7.21 9.12 3.84
CA ASP A 36 -8.61 9.31 3.43
C ASP A 36 -9.60 8.42 4.21
N ASP A 37 -9.14 7.47 5.05
CA ASP A 37 -10.04 6.72 5.93
C ASP A 37 -10.89 7.68 6.79
N PHE A 38 -10.37 8.84 7.17
CA PHE A 38 -11.14 9.85 7.92
C PHE A 38 -12.25 10.50 7.09
N TRP A 39 -12.01 10.77 5.80
CA TRP A 39 -13.02 11.37 4.92
C TRP A 39 -14.14 10.38 4.58
N TYR A 40 -13.79 9.12 4.29
CA TYR A 40 -14.77 8.09 3.98
C TYR A 40 -15.45 7.55 5.25
N GLY A 41 -14.75 7.53 6.37
CA GLY A 41 -15.28 7.13 7.67
C GLY A 41 -16.25 8.16 8.25
N LYS A 42 -16.02 9.46 8.00
CA LYS A 42 -16.99 10.52 8.31
C LYS A 42 -18.06 10.59 7.21
N THR A 43 -19.01 9.67 7.25
CA THR A 43 -20.17 9.71 6.35
C THR A 43 -21.38 10.27 7.10
N ASP A 44 -21.65 11.56 6.89
CA ASP A 44 -22.86 12.21 7.40
C ASP A 44 -24.02 11.94 6.42
N GLY A 45 -25.05 11.21 6.88
CA GLY A 45 -26.26 10.93 6.10
C GLY A 45 -26.27 9.59 5.34
N ASN A 46 -27.05 9.53 4.25
CA ASN A 46 -27.27 8.30 3.51
C ASN A 46 -26.04 7.96 2.62
N ILE A 47 -25.37 6.83 2.91
CA ILE A 47 -24.18 6.34 2.19
C ILE A 47 -24.39 6.37 0.68
N PHE A 48 -25.55 5.93 0.19
CA PHE A 48 -25.84 5.89 -1.26
C PHE A 48 -25.84 7.28 -1.89
N LEU A 49 -26.47 8.27 -1.22
CA LEU A 49 -26.51 9.65 -1.72
C LEU A 49 -25.13 10.31 -1.71
N VAL A 50 -24.36 10.10 -0.64
CA VAL A 50 -22.98 10.62 -0.53
C VAL A 50 -22.09 9.99 -1.59
N SER A 51 -22.23 8.68 -1.85
CA SER A 51 -21.50 7.98 -2.92
C SER A 51 -21.87 8.48 -4.31
N ILE A 52 -23.14 8.81 -4.56
CA ILE A 52 -23.55 9.45 -5.82
C ILE A 52 -22.95 10.84 -5.96
N GLN A 53 -22.99 11.67 -4.92
CA GLN A 53 -22.37 12.99 -4.96
C GLN A 53 -20.87 12.92 -5.23
N HIS A 54 -20.19 11.95 -4.61
CA HIS A 54 -18.78 11.68 -4.85
C HIS A 54 -18.52 11.20 -6.29
N TYR A 55 -19.40 10.34 -6.84
CA TYR A 55 -19.35 9.89 -8.24
C TYR A 55 -19.49 11.04 -9.24
N LEU A 56 -20.36 12.00 -8.95
CA LEU A 56 -20.60 13.15 -9.80
C LEU A 56 -19.48 14.19 -9.75
N ASN A 57 -18.82 14.37 -8.59
CA ASN A 57 -17.93 15.51 -8.37
C ASN A 57 -16.46 15.18 -8.17
N TRP A 58 -16.08 13.91 -7.90
CA TRP A 58 -14.69 13.57 -7.55
C TRP A 58 -14.13 12.32 -8.24
N SER A 59 -14.86 11.20 -8.23
CA SER A 59 -14.31 9.94 -8.75
C SER A 59 -15.38 8.96 -9.21
N GLY A 60 -15.17 8.34 -10.37
CA GLY A 60 -16.04 7.30 -10.93
C GLY A 60 -16.11 5.98 -10.16
N ARG A 61 -15.35 5.83 -9.08
CA ARG A 61 -15.20 4.57 -8.34
C ARG A 61 -16.32 4.34 -7.33
N PHE A 62 -17.54 4.28 -7.83
CA PHE A 62 -18.74 4.15 -7.01
C PHE A 62 -18.73 2.90 -6.11
N LEU A 63 -18.38 1.73 -6.66
CA LEU A 63 -18.35 0.47 -5.91
C LEU A 63 -17.34 0.49 -4.75
N THR A 64 -16.16 1.08 -4.96
CA THR A 64 -15.08 1.10 -3.96
C THR A 64 -15.32 2.18 -2.90
N ASP A 65 -15.91 3.31 -3.29
CA ASP A 65 -16.38 4.35 -2.36
C ASP A 65 -17.45 3.79 -1.42
N MET A 66 -18.49 3.13 -1.94
CA MET A 66 -19.48 2.47 -1.08
C MET A 66 -18.84 1.43 -0.16
N THR A 67 -17.94 0.59 -0.68
CA THR A 67 -17.28 -0.46 0.11
C THR A 67 -16.52 0.12 1.30
N SER A 68 -15.72 1.18 1.07
CA SER A 68 -14.96 1.84 2.15
C SER A 68 -15.88 2.49 3.20
N ARG A 69 -16.93 3.22 2.78
CA ARG A 69 -17.89 3.85 3.71
C ARG A 69 -18.65 2.84 4.57
N ILE A 70 -18.94 1.66 4.04
CA ILE A 70 -19.65 0.60 4.78
C ILE A 70 -18.77 -0.02 5.88
N ILE A 71 -17.48 -0.26 5.60
CA ILE A 71 -16.61 -0.99 6.53
C ILE A 71 -15.87 -0.10 7.53
N LEU A 72 -15.53 1.13 7.16
CA LEU A 72 -14.74 2.05 8.00
C LEU A 72 -15.34 2.34 9.39
N PRO A 73 -16.66 2.49 9.56
CA PRO A 73 -17.26 2.68 10.88
C PRO A 73 -17.06 1.51 11.85
N TYR A 74 -16.66 0.33 11.34
CA TYR A 74 -16.53 -0.90 12.11
C TYR A 74 -15.12 -1.49 12.02
N PRO A 75 -14.12 -0.99 12.77
CA PRO A 75 -12.70 -1.36 12.58
C PRO A 75 -12.39 -2.86 12.65
N ALA A 76 -13.03 -3.59 13.57
CA ALA A 76 -12.86 -5.05 13.69
C ALA A 76 -13.45 -5.79 12.47
N ILE A 77 -14.58 -5.31 11.94
CA ILE A 77 -15.20 -5.85 10.73
C ILE A 77 -14.32 -5.51 9.52
N ALA A 78 -13.86 -4.26 9.39
CA ALA A 78 -12.95 -3.86 8.32
C ALA A 78 -11.69 -4.72 8.27
N SER A 79 -11.07 -4.98 9.42
CA SER A 79 -9.89 -5.85 9.55
C SER A 79 -10.19 -7.27 9.07
N SER A 80 -11.31 -7.83 9.50
CA SER A 80 -11.75 -9.18 9.14
C SER A 80 -12.08 -9.29 7.65
N VAL A 81 -12.83 -8.33 7.10
CA VAL A 81 -13.27 -8.34 5.70
C VAL A 81 -12.09 -8.14 4.75
N LYS A 82 -11.15 -7.24 5.05
CA LYS A 82 -9.89 -7.11 4.27
C LYS A 82 -9.06 -8.40 4.29
N THR A 83 -8.98 -9.05 5.45
CA THR A 83 -8.28 -10.34 5.60
C THR A 83 -8.93 -11.42 4.75
N ILE A 84 -10.26 -11.56 4.83
CA ILE A 84 -11.03 -12.51 4.02
C ILE A 84 -10.84 -12.22 2.53
N ALA A 85 -10.88 -10.95 2.13
CA ALA A 85 -10.70 -10.54 0.74
C ALA A 85 -9.33 -10.96 0.21
N LEU A 86 -8.25 -10.76 0.98
CA LEU A 86 -6.91 -11.20 0.56
C LEU A 86 -6.79 -12.73 0.53
N VAL A 87 -7.25 -13.44 1.55
CA VAL A 87 -7.25 -14.92 1.54
C VAL A 87 -8.03 -15.45 0.33
N ALA A 88 -9.21 -14.88 0.05
CA ALA A 88 -10.01 -15.23 -1.11
C ALA A 88 -9.27 -14.94 -2.42
N LEU A 89 -8.61 -13.78 -2.54
CA LEU A 89 -7.79 -13.45 -3.71
C LEU A 89 -6.72 -14.52 -3.96
N ILE A 90 -5.94 -14.88 -2.93
CA ILE A 90 -4.87 -15.88 -3.04
C ILE A 90 -5.43 -17.25 -3.47
N ILE A 91 -6.57 -17.67 -2.91
CA ILE A 91 -7.24 -18.91 -3.29
C ILE A 91 -7.72 -18.85 -4.75
N LEU A 92 -8.36 -17.75 -5.14
CA LEU A 92 -8.90 -17.56 -6.50
C LEU A 92 -7.78 -17.54 -7.55
N ILE A 93 -6.61 -16.96 -7.26
CA ILE A 93 -5.43 -17.03 -8.15
C ILE A 93 -4.93 -18.48 -8.26
N SER A 94 -4.87 -19.18 -7.13
CA SER A 94 -4.23 -20.50 -7.04
C SER A 94 -5.09 -21.61 -7.64
N ILE A 95 -6.42 -21.48 -7.60
CA ILE A 95 -7.36 -22.46 -8.18
C ILE A 95 -7.60 -22.25 -9.67
N LEU A 96 -7.44 -21.02 -10.17
CA LEU A 96 -7.76 -20.65 -11.56
C LEU A 96 -7.11 -21.55 -12.62
N PRO A 97 -5.84 -22.00 -12.51
CA PRO A 97 -5.29 -22.96 -13.47
C PRO A 97 -6.07 -24.27 -13.57
N SER A 98 -6.60 -24.77 -12.44
CA SER A 98 -7.41 -25.99 -12.44
C SER A 98 -8.76 -25.78 -13.12
N ILE A 99 -9.35 -24.59 -12.94
CA ILE A 99 -10.63 -24.25 -13.55
C ILE A 99 -10.49 -24.06 -15.06
N ILE A 100 -9.46 -23.33 -15.51
CA ILE A 100 -9.22 -23.04 -16.92
C ILE A 100 -8.92 -24.31 -17.72
N VAL A 101 -8.18 -25.24 -17.13
CA VAL A 101 -7.76 -26.49 -17.80
C VAL A 101 -8.78 -27.62 -17.61
N GLY A 102 -9.79 -27.43 -16.75
CA GLY A 102 -10.84 -28.43 -16.51
C GLY A 102 -10.36 -29.69 -15.75
N ARG A 103 -9.20 -29.65 -15.09
CA ARG A 103 -8.67 -30.77 -14.28
C ARG A 103 -8.04 -30.27 -12.99
N ASN A 104 -8.13 -31.07 -11.92
CA ASN A 104 -7.60 -30.67 -10.62
C ASN A 104 -6.06 -30.74 -10.58
N ILE A 105 -5.41 -29.59 -10.72
CA ILE A 105 -3.96 -29.39 -10.54
C ILE A 105 -3.66 -28.46 -9.36
N PHE A 106 -4.67 -28.17 -8.53
CA PHE A 106 -4.54 -27.29 -7.39
C PHE A 106 -3.61 -27.91 -6.35
N SER A 107 -2.65 -27.12 -5.86
CA SER A 107 -1.65 -27.60 -4.92
C SER A 107 -1.39 -26.58 -3.80
N LYS A 108 -1.07 -27.10 -2.62
CA LYS A 108 -0.64 -26.31 -1.46
C LYS A 108 0.63 -25.48 -1.74
N ILE A 109 1.51 -25.97 -2.61
CA ILE A 109 2.74 -25.26 -3.00
C ILE A 109 2.39 -24.03 -3.83
N ASN A 110 1.45 -24.15 -4.77
CA ASN A 110 0.95 -23.00 -5.53
C ASN A 110 0.35 -21.96 -4.58
N LEU A 111 -0.58 -22.39 -3.71
CA LEU A 111 -1.21 -21.52 -2.72
C LEU A 111 -0.18 -20.76 -1.85
N TYR A 112 0.84 -21.46 -1.36
CA TYR A 112 1.91 -20.90 -0.55
C TYR A 112 2.82 -19.93 -1.31
N LEU A 113 3.23 -20.29 -2.53
CA LEU A 113 4.09 -19.43 -3.34
C LEU A 113 3.37 -18.15 -3.75
N ILE A 114 2.08 -18.22 -4.11
CA ILE A 114 1.28 -17.04 -4.43
C ILE A 114 1.12 -16.13 -3.21
N PHE A 115 0.88 -16.68 -2.01
CA PHE A 115 0.83 -15.87 -0.78
C PHE A 115 2.14 -15.14 -0.51
N ILE A 116 3.27 -15.85 -0.51
CA ILE A 116 4.57 -15.23 -0.24
C ILE A 116 4.93 -14.19 -1.31
N THR A 117 4.71 -14.53 -2.58
CA THR A 117 5.02 -13.61 -3.68
C THR A 117 4.13 -12.37 -3.62
N TYR A 118 2.85 -12.53 -3.28
CA TYR A 118 1.96 -11.40 -3.02
C TYR A 118 2.59 -10.47 -2.00
N TRP A 119 3.04 -10.98 -0.85
CA TRP A 119 3.60 -10.17 0.22
C TRP A 119 4.90 -9.46 -0.20
N ILE A 120 5.93 -10.22 -0.62
CA ILE A 120 7.28 -9.68 -0.84
C ILE A 120 7.45 -8.94 -2.16
N CYS A 121 6.50 -9.07 -3.10
CA CYS A 121 6.54 -8.42 -4.40
C CYS A 121 5.38 -7.45 -4.65
N ASN A 122 4.51 -7.20 -3.66
CA ASN A 122 3.42 -6.23 -3.83
C ASN A 122 4.01 -4.86 -4.25
N PRO A 123 3.44 -4.18 -5.27
CA PRO A 123 3.91 -2.88 -5.72
C PRO A 123 3.75 -1.77 -4.68
N ASN A 124 2.74 -1.83 -3.81
CA ASN A 124 2.56 -0.93 -2.68
C ASN A 124 1.75 -1.62 -1.56
N LEU A 125 2.39 -2.44 -0.71
CA LEU A 125 1.72 -3.35 0.22
C LEU A 125 0.84 -2.60 1.23
N GLY A 126 1.41 -1.63 1.95
CA GLY A 126 0.73 -0.81 2.95
C GLY A 126 -0.52 -0.14 2.38
N GLN A 127 -0.43 0.49 1.20
CA GLN A 127 -1.55 1.22 0.63
C GLN A 127 -2.55 0.36 -0.14
N THR A 128 -2.17 -0.77 -0.73
CA THR A 128 -3.09 -1.61 -1.51
C THR A 128 -3.81 -2.67 -0.69
N THR A 129 -3.28 -2.99 0.50
CA THR A 129 -3.75 -4.12 1.32
C THR A 129 -4.26 -3.68 2.68
N PHE A 130 -3.52 -2.82 3.39
CA PHE A 130 -3.78 -2.53 4.80
C PHE A 130 -4.53 -1.22 5.02
N TRP A 131 -4.18 -0.16 4.29
CA TRP A 131 -4.98 1.07 4.25
C TRP A 131 -6.38 0.77 3.72
N THR A 132 -7.43 1.20 4.41
CA THR A 132 -8.79 0.70 4.14
C THR A 132 -9.38 1.24 2.84
N VAL A 133 -9.30 2.55 2.59
CA VAL A 133 -9.71 3.14 1.30
C VAL A 133 -8.87 2.60 0.14
N GLY A 134 -7.57 2.39 0.36
CA GLY A 134 -6.68 1.81 -0.62
C GLY A 134 -7.01 0.33 -0.94
N ALA A 135 -7.28 -0.49 0.08
CA ALA A 135 -7.75 -1.85 -0.08
C ALA A 135 -9.05 -1.91 -0.88
N SER A 136 -10.03 -1.05 -0.57
CA SER A 136 -11.27 -0.93 -1.36
C SER A 136 -11.00 -0.67 -2.84
N ASN A 137 -10.01 0.15 -3.16
CA ASN A 137 -9.64 0.47 -4.54
C ASN A 137 -8.81 -0.61 -5.25
N TYR A 138 -7.99 -1.37 -4.54
CA TYR A 138 -6.96 -2.23 -5.18
C TYR A 138 -7.03 -3.71 -4.78
N LEU A 139 -7.51 -4.05 -3.59
CA LEU A 139 -7.70 -5.43 -3.16
C LEU A 139 -9.08 -5.96 -3.58
N PHE A 140 -10.15 -5.30 -3.15
CA PHE A 140 -11.53 -5.77 -3.40
C PHE A 140 -11.87 -5.79 -4.90
N THR A 141 -11.39 -4.79 -5.64
CA THR A 141 -11.58 -4.70 -7.10
C THR A 141 -10.95 -5.89 -7.82
N ASN A 142 -9.75 -6.31 -7.40
CA ASN A 142 -9.08 -7.50 -7.94
C ASN A 142 -9.76 -8.81 -7.50
N VAL A 143 -10.37 -8.86 -6.31
CA VAL A 143 -11.22 -9.99 -5.91
C VAL A 143 -12.39 -10.15 -6.87
N TRP A 144 -13.10 -9.07 -7.21
CA TRP A 144 -14.19 -9.11 -8.20
C TRP A 144 -13.75 -9.58 -9.58
N ILE A 145 -12.58 -9.11 -10.05
CA ILE A 145 -11.98 -9.58 -11.31
C ILE A 145 -11.74 -11.10 -11.26
N LEU A 146 -11.16 -11.62 -10.19
CA LEU A 146 -10.87 -13.04 -10.10
C LEU A 146 -12.12 -13.90 -9.86
N ILE A 147 -13.14 -13.40 -9.15
CA ILE A 147 -14.45 -14.05 -9.07
C ILE A 147 -15.02 -14.19 -10.47
N TYR A 148 -15.01 -13.11 -11.25
CA TYR A 148 -15.47 -13.11 -12.64
C TYR A 148 -14.71 -14.15 -13.49
N LEU A 149 -13.38 -14.10 -13.49
CA LEU A 149 -12.55 -15.02 -14.27
C LEU A 149 -12.77 -16.49 -13.87
N ASN A 150 -12.77 -16.79 -12.57
CA ASN A 150 -13.01 -18.17 -12.11
C ASN A 150 -14.43 -18.63 -12.50
N LEU A 151 -15.44 -17.78 -12.37
CA LEU A 151 -16.82 -18.12 -12.67
C LEU A 151 -17.07 -18.33 -14.17
N VAL A 152 -16.57 -17.43 -15.04
CA VAL A 152 -16.78 -17.55 -16.50
C VAL A 152 -16.13 -18.82 -17.04
N PHE A 153 -14.92 -19.15 -16.60
CA PHE A 153 -14.25 -20.39 -17.02
C PHE A 153 -14.91 -21.64 -16.43
N PHE A 154 -15.37 -21.60 -15.19
CA PHE A 154 -16.10 -22.71 -14.59
C PHE A 154 -17.39 -23.03 -15.37
N LEU A 155 -18.17 -22.00 -15.68
CA LEU A 155 -19.43 -22.15 -16.43
C LEU A 155 -19.19 -22.50 -17.91
N PHE A 156 -18.07 -22.05 -18.50
CA PHE A 156 -17.70 -22.41 -19.87
C PHE A 156 -17.48 -23.91 -20.07
N HIS A 157 -17.01 -24.61 -19.04
CA HIS A 157 -16.86 -26.08 -19.04
C HIS A 157 -18.17 -26.83 -18.80
N GLN A 158 -19.26 -26.15 -18.42
CA GLN A 158 -20.55 -26.81 -18.22
C GLN A 158 -21.27 -27.04 -19.55
N ASP A 159 -21.99 -28.15 -19.64
CA ASP A 159 -22.85 -28.44 -20.78
C ASP A 159 -24.11 -27.56 -20.80
N LYS A 160 -24.66 -27.27 -19.62
CA LYS A 160 -25.86 -26.45 -19.45
C LYS A 160 -25.66 -25.44 -18.33
N VAL A 161 -25.92 -24.18 -18.65
CA VAL A 161 -25.86 -23.05 -17.71
C VAL A 161 -27.28 -22.61 -17.37
N ARG A 162 -27.60 -22.55 -16.08
CA ARG A 162 -28.91 -22.16 -15.53
C ARG A 162 -29.05 -20.64 -15.48
N SER A 163 -30.28 -20.13 -15.55
CA SER A 163 -30.56 -18.68 -15.60
C SER A 163 -29.96 -17.89 -14.43
N TYR A 164 -30.02 -18.41 -13.20
CA TYR A 164 -29.42 -17.72 -12.05
C TYR A 164 -27.89 -17.62 -12.15
N GLN A 165 -27.21 -18.57 -12.82
CA GLN A 165 -25.76 -18.52 -13.02
C GLN A 165 -25.38 -17.39 -13.98
N TYR A 166 -26.21 -17.08 -14.98
CA TYR A 166 -26.04 -15.89 -15.83
C TYR A 166 -26.17 -14.60 -15.02
N ILE A 167 -27.10 -14.53 -14.06
CA ILE A 167 -27.26 -13.36 -13.19
C ILE A 167 -26.00 -13.17 -12.33
N ILE A 168 -25.52 -14.22 -11.66
CA ILE A 168 -24.32 -14.15 -10.83
C ILE A 168 -23.09 -13.78 -11.68
N LEU A 169 -22.95 -14.38 -12.87
CA LEU A 169 -21.90 -14.03 -13.80
C LEU A 169 -21.98 -12.57 -14.23
N GLY A 170 -23.18 -12.08 -14.49
CA GLY A 170 -23.40 -10.71 -14.90
C GLY A 170 -23.02 -9.70 -13.83
N ILE A 171 -23.38 -9.97 -12.57
CA ILE A 171 -22.97 -9.16 -11.42
C ILE A 171 -21.45 -9.15 -11.28
N ALA A 172 -20.80 -10.32 -11.35
CA ALA A 172 -19.35 -10.42 -11.26
C ALA A 172 -18.64 -9.70 -12.41
N ALA A 173 -19.13 -9.84 -13.65
CA ALA A 173 -18.56 -9.19 -14.83
C ALA A 173 -18.70 -7.66 -14.76
N PHE A 174 -19.87 -7.17 -14.33
CA PHE A 174 -20.14 -5.75 -14.10
C PHE A 174 -19.25 -5.17 -13.00
N ALA A 175 -19.14 -5.85 -11.85
CA ALA A 175 -18.25 -5.44 -10.76
C ALA A 175 -16.77 -5.45 -11.17
N ALA A 176 -16.35 -6.42 -11.98
CA ALA A 176 -15.00 -6.45 -12.56
C ALA A 176 -14.76 -5.27 -13.54
N GLY A 177 -15.81 -4.78 -14.23
CA GLY A 177 -15.74 -3.57 -15.04
C GLY A 177 -15.61 -2.30 -14.21
N LEU A 178 -16.27 -2.24 -13.05
CA LEU A 178 -16.18 -1.16 -12.07
C LEU A 178 -14.89 -1.18 -11.22
N SER A 179 -13.89 -1.99 -11.60
CA SER A 179 -12.68 -2.20 -10.81
C SER A 179 -11.78 -0.96 -10.74
N ASN A 180 -11.05 -0.67 -11.82
CA ASN A 180 -10.16 0.48 -11.97
C ASN A 180 -10.03 0.87 -13.45
N GLU A 181 -9.59 2.09 -13.70
CA GLU A 181 -9.47 2.69 -15.04
C GLU A 181 -8.55 1.87 -15.97
N ASN A 182 -7.54 1.19 -15.42
CA ASN A 182 -6.64 0.32 -16.19
C ASN A 182 -7.14 -1.13 -16.29
N MET A 183 -7.76 -1.65 -15.23
CA MET A 183 -8.13 -3.06 -15.14
C MET A 183 -9.44 -3.39 -15.84
N GLY A 184 -10.47 -2.55 -15.71
CA GLY A 184 -11.77 -2.76 -16.39
C GLY A 184 -11.58 -3.00 -17.90
N PRO A 185 -10.95 -2.06 -18.63
CA PRO A 185 -10.66 -2.24 -20.06
C PRO A 185 -9.76 -3.43 -20.38
N THR A 186 -8.79 -3.75 -19.53
CA THR A 186 -7.90 -4.90 -19.76
C THR A 186 -8.67 -6.23 -19.68
N ILE A 187 -9.54 -6.36 -18.68
CA ILE A 187 -10.38 -7.54 -18.51
C ILE A 187 -11.45 -7.61 -19.61
N LEU A 188 -11.99 -6.48 -20.05
CA LEU A 188 -12.86 -6.40 -21.22
C LEU A 188 -12.15 -6.94 -22.46
N LEU A 189 -10.93 -6.46 -22.75
CA LEU A 189 -10.13 -6.90 -23.91
C LEU A 189 -9.92 -8.42 -23.88
N PHE A 190 -9.54 -8.96 -22.72
CA PHE A 190 -9.41 -10.40 -22.54
C PHE A 190 -10.72 -11.14 -22.80
N SER A 191 -11.83 -10.66 -22.22
CA SER A 191 -13.16 -11.26 -22.35
C SER A 191 -13.67 -11.26 -23.79
N VAL A 192 -13.42 -10.17 -24.54
CA VAL A 192 -13.74 -10.08 -25.97
C VAL A 192 -12.88 -11.05 -26.78
N GLY A 193 -11.57 -11.12 -26.49
CA GLY A 193 -10.66 -12.09 -27.11
C GLY A 193 -11.12 -13.53 -26.88
N MET A 194 -11.58 -13.85 -25.66
CA MET A 194 -12.14 -15.15 -25.31
C MET A 194 -13.49 -15.41 -25.99
N THR A 195 -14.33 -14.40 -26.18
CA THR A 195 -15.57 -14.50 -26.98
C THR A 195 -15.24 -14.93 -28.41
N VAL A 196 -14.26 -14.28 -29.05
CA VAL A 196 -13.83 -14.61 -30.42
C VAL A 196 -13.22 -16.01 -30.48
N TYR A 197 -12.35 -16.35 -29.53
CA TYR A 197 -11.74 -17.67 -29.43
C TYR A 197 -12.81 -18.77 -29.29
N ALA A 198 -13.73 -18.62 -28.34
CA ALA A 198 -14.78 -19.60 -28.06
C ALA A 198 -15.75 -19.78 -29.24
N PHE A 199 -16.07 -18.69 -29.96
CA PHE A 199 -16.86 -18.76 -31.19
C PHE A 199 -16.14 -19.54 -32.29
N ARG A 200 -14.83 -19.33 -32.48
CA ARG A 200 -14.05 -20.01 -33.51
C ARG A 200 -13.83 -21.50 -33.21
N THR A 201 -13.60 -21.86 -31.95
CA THR A 201 -13.19 -23.20 -31.55
C THR A 201 -14.34 -24.10 -31.11
N HIS A 202 -15.30 -23.57 -30.37
CA HIS A 202 -16.35 -24.37 -29.71
C HIS A 202 -17.77 -24.05 -30.19
N LYS A 203 -17.95 -23.00 -31.02
CA LYS A 203 -19.28 -22.48 -31.43
C LYS A 203 -20.19 -22.13 -30.22
N LYS A 204 -19.61 -21.97 -29.03
CA LYS A 204 -20.28 -21.56 -27.78
C LYS A 204 -19.91 -20.09 -27.49
N ILE A 205 -20.85 -19.16 -27.65
CA ILE A 205 -20.57 -17.72 -27.50
C ILE A 205 -21.31 -17.06 -26.33
N ASN A 206 -22.46 -17.60 -25.92
CA ASN A 206 -23.44 -16.88 -25.09
C ASN A 206 -22.82 -16.33 -23.80
N ILE A 207 -22.07 -17.17 -23.07
CA ILE A 207 -21.54 -16.79 -21.76
C ILE A 207 -20.47 -15.69 -21.81
N TRP A 208 -19.53 -15.79 -22.75
CA TRP A 208 -18.46 -14.81 -22.93
C TRP A 208 -18.98 -13.50 -23.53
N LEU A 209 -19.97 -13.58 -24.41
CA LEU A 209 -20.59 -12.39 -25.00
C LEU A 209 -21.37 -11.60 -23.95
N THR A 210 -22.24 -12.26 -23.18
CA THR A 210 -23.01 -11.63 -22.11
C THR A 210 -22.09 -11.01 -21.05
N SER A 211 -21.05 -11.73 -20.61
CA SER A 211 -20.13 -11.19 -19.62
C SER A 211 -19.27 -10.04 -20.16
N SER A 212 -18.83 -10.10 -21.42
CA SER A 212 -18.12 -8.98 -22.06
C SER A 212 -18.98 -7.73 -22.13
N GLY A 213 -20.27 -7.86 -22.48
CA GLY A 213 -21.19 -6.73 -22.51
C GLY A 213 -21.40 -6.08 -21.14
N LEU A 214 -21.53 -6.88 -20.08
CA LEU A 214 -21.71 -6.35 -18.72
C LEU A 214 -20.40 -5.77 -18.14
N ASN A 215 -19.26 -6.36 -18.46
CA ASN A 215 -17.96 -5.78 -18.11
C ASN A 215 -17.71 -4.44 -18.83
N LEU A 216 -18.10 -4.34 -20.10
CA LEU A 216 -18.08 -3.09 -20.86
C LEU A 216 -18.96 -2.03 -20.18
N LEU A 217 -20.19 -2.39 -19.80
CA LEU A 217 -21.10 -1.47 -19.11
C LEU A 217 -20.49 -0.94 -17.81
N GLY A 218 -19.93 -1.83 -16.97
CA GLY A 218 -19.24 -1.43 -15.74
C GLY A 218 -18.04 -0.51 -16.00
N SER A 219 -17.19 -0.88 -16.97
CA SER A 219 -16.02 -0.07 -17.35
C SER A 219 -16.42 1.30 -17.88
N ALA A 220 -17.49 1.38 -18.67
CA ALA A 220 -18.01 2.62 -19.22
C ALA A 220 -18.53 3.55 -18.12
N ILE A 221 -19.28 3.03 -17.14
CA ILE A 221 -19.76 3.81 -15.99
C ILE A 221 -18.59 4.40 -15.21
N LEU A 222 -17.54 3.60 -14.93
CA LEU A 222 -16.38 4.08 -14.20
C LEU A 222 -15.61 5.16 -14.98
N ILE A 223 -15.28 4.89 -16.24
CA ILE A 223 -14.39 5.74 -17.05
C ILE A 223 -15.09 7.04 -17.46
N LEU A 224 -16.36 6.96 -17.87
CA LEU A 224 -17.13 8.11 -18.36
C LEU A 224 -17.78 8.93 -17.23
N SER A 225 -17.48 8.60 -15.98
CA SER A 225 -18.04 9.30 -14.82
C SER A 225 -17.77 10.82 -14.85
N PRO A 226 -18.76 11.64 -14.46
CA PRO A 226 -18.57 13.10 -14.39
C PRO A 226 -17.46 13.50 -13.41
N GLY A 227 -17.35 12.82 -12.27
CA GLY A 227 -16.34 13.12 -11.26
C GLY A 227 -14.90 12.97 -11.77
N ASN A 228 -14.65 11.99 -12.66
CA ASN A 228 -13.33 11.85 -13.28
C ASN A 228 -12.98 13.05 -14.17
N ARG A 229 -13.96 13.68 -14.83
CA ARG A 229 -13.75 14.90 -15.63
C ARG A 229 -13.48 16.10 -14.74
N VAL A 230 -14.29 16.31 -13.70
CA VAL A 230 -14.08 17.39 -12.71
C VAL A 230 -12.68 17.32 -12.11
N ARG A 231 -12.24 16.11 -11.70
CA ARG A 231 -10.90 15.89 -11.17
C ARG A 231 -9.81 16.16 -12.20
N LEU A 232 -10.02 15.79 -13.46
CA LEU A 232 -9.06 16.05 -14.53
C LEU A 232 -8.91 17.56 -14.82
N ASP A 233 -10.01 18.31 -14.78
CA ASP A 233 -10.03 19.76 -15.03
C ASP A 233 -9.37 20.55 -13.89
N SER A 234 -9.36 20.01 -12.67
CA SER A 234 -8.68 20.60 -11.50
C SER A 234 -7.14 20.47 -11.52
N LEU A 235 -6.59 19.64 -12.41
CA LEU A 235 -5.14 19.46 -12.54
C LEU A 235 -4.55 20.54 -13.47
N PRO A 236 -3.43 21.20 -13.11
CA PRO A 236 -2.78 22.19 -13.97
C PRO A 236 -2.40 21.56 -15.31
N SER A 237 -3.11 21.96 -16.37
CA SER A 237 -3.36 21.15 -17.56
C SER A 237 -2.24 21.21 -18.61
N LYS A 238 -1.13 20.49 -18.39
CA LYS A 238 -0.26 20.05 -19.51
C LYS A 238 -0.74 18.76 -20.16
N PHE A 239 -1.36 17.84 -19.41
CA PHE A 239 -1.68 16.49 -19.91
C PHE A 239 -2.74 16.45 -21.02
N ASN A 240 -3.81 17.25 -20.91
CA ASN A 240 -4.88 17.30 -21.91
C ASN A 240 -4.42 17.93 -23.24
N GLN A 241 -3.34 18.71 -23.21
CA GLN A 241 -2.75 19.33 -24.40
C GLN A 241 -1.74 18.41 -25.11
N LEU A 242 -1.32 17.30 -24.48
CA LEU A 242 -0.38 16.36 -25.08
C LEU A 242 -1.06 15.51 -26.16
N THR A 243 -0.42 15.42 -27.32
CA THR A 243 -0.78 14.45 -28.36
C THR A 243 -0.55 13.02 -27.86
N LEU A 244 -1.19 12.03 -28.50
CA LEU A 244 -0.99 10.63 -28.16
C LEU A 244 0.50 10.23 -28.22
N GLY A 245 1.23 10.69 -29.25
CA GLY A 245 2.66 10.43 -29.40
C GLY A 245 3.49 11.02 -28.25
N GLN A 246 3.15 12.22 -27.77
CA GLN A 246 3.82 12.83 -26.62
C GLN A 246 3.52 12.08 -25.32
N ARG A 247 2.30 11.58 -25.13
CA ARG A 247 1.95 10.74 -23.96
C ARG A 247 2.76 9.45 -23.96
N VAL A 248 2.87 8.78 -25.11
CA VAL A 248 3.70 7.59 -25.28
C VAL A 248 5.15 7.90 -24.98
N TYR A 249 5.70 8.96 -25.60
CA TYR A 249 7.07 9.38 -25.40
C TYR A 249 7.35 9.64 -23.91
N ASN A 250 6.52 10.46 -23.26
CA ASN A 250 6.68 10.82 -21.85
C ASN A 250 6.64 9.60 -20.93
N PHE A 251 5.76 8.63 -21.20
CA PHE A 251 5.71 7.39 -20.42
C PHE A 251 7.06 6.65 -20.43
N PHE A 252 7.75 6.62 -21.57
CA PHE A 252 9.06 5.98 -21.68
C PHE A 252 10.21 6.86 -21.18
N THR A 253 10.16 8.18 -21.36
CA THR A 253 11.32 9.07 -21.12
C THR A 253 11.30 9.82 -19.78
N VAL A 254 10.12 10.12 -19.22
CA VAL A 254 9.96 10.90 -17.97
C VAL A 254 10.07 10.02 -16.71
N GLY A 255 10.35 8.72 -16.89
CA GLY A 255 10.69 7.80 -15.81
C GLY A 255 9.51 7.01 -15.22
N ASP A 256 8.31 7.09 -15.81
CA ASP A 256 7.19 6.25 -15.36
C ASP A 256 7.39 4.78 -15.75
N SER A 257 7.96 4.51 -16.92
CA SER A 257 8.40 3.16 -17.30
C SER A 257 9.49 2.62 -16.36
N SER A 258 10.49 3.43 -15.99
CA SER A 258 11.58 2.99 -15.10
C SER A 258 11.10 2.75 -13.67
N LYS A 259 10.18 3.59 -13.16
CA LYS A 259 9.45 3.33 -11.89
C LYS A 259 8.69 2.01 -11.95
N LEU A 260 8.07 1.68 -13.08
CA LEU A 260 7.36 0.41 -13.24
C LEU A 260 8.29 -0.80 -13.18
N PHE A 261 9.40 -0.79 -13.94
CA PHE A 261 10.34 -1.90 -13.96
C PHE A 261 11.05 -2.09 -12.62
N SER A 262 11.45 -1.00 -11.96
CA SER A 262 12.06 -1.05 -10.63
C SER A 262 11.10 -1.62 -9.58
N ASN A 263 9.80 -1.33 -9.69
CA ASN A 263 8.79 -1.86 -8.77
C ASN A 263 8.61 -3.38 -8.85
N TYR A 264 8.76 -3.96 -10.04
CA TYR A 264 8.58 -5.38 -10.29
C TYR A 264 9.89 -6.19 -10.25
N GLY A 265 11.02 -5.60 -9.83
CA GLY A 265 12.33 -6.25 -9.88
C GLY A 265 12.37 -7.64 -9.23
N PHE A 266 11.87 -7.76 -8.00
CA PHE A 266 11.82 -9.05 -7.29
C PHE A 266 10.88 -10.06 -7.98
N LEU A 267 9.77 -9.59 -8.53
CA LEU A 267 8.82 -10.43 -9.25
C LEU A 267 9.46 -10.99 -10.53
N PHE A 268 10.14 -10.15 -11.31
CA PHE A 268 10.83 -10.58 -12.53
C PHE A 268 11.97 -11.54 -12.23
N LEU A 269 12.69 -11.37 -11.12
CA LEU A 269 13.68 -12.35 -10.67
C LEU A 269 13.03 -13.72 -10.42
N ILE A 270 11.87 -13.77 -9.75
CA ILE A 270 11.12 -15.02 -9.54
C ILE A 270 10.72 -15.63 -10.90
N PHE A 271 10.19 -14.84 -11.84
CA PHE A 271 9.87 -15.33 -13.19
C PHE A 271 11.08 -15.94 -13.89
N VAL A 272 12.23 -15.26 -13.87
CA VAL A 272 13.49 -15.75 -14.46
C VAL A 272 13.91 -17.08 -13.81
N CYS A 273 13.84 -17.20 -12.49
CA CYS A 273 14.14 -18.45 -11.79
C CYS A 273 13.20 -19.60 -12.21
N LEU A 274 11.88 -19.33 -12.25
CA LEU A 274 10.89 -20.36 -12.62
C LEU A 274 11.02 -20.78 -14.09
N ILE A 275 11.25 -19.84 -15.00
CA ILE A 275 11.54 -20.12 -16.41
C ILE A 275 12.83 -20.94 -16.53
N GLY A 276 13.87 -20.59 -15.78
CA GLY A 276 15.10 -21.38 -15.66
C GLY A 276 14.82 -22.83 -15.26
N PHE A 277 13.91 -23.06 -14.31
CA PHE A 277 13.50 -24.42 -13.92
C PHE A 277 12.73 -25.16 -15.00
N LEU A 278 11.97 -24.47 -15.85
CA LEU A 278 11.28 -25.10 -16.97
C LEU A 278 12.26 -25.68 -17.99
N PHE A 279 13.40 -25.03 -18.24
CA PHE A 279 14.45 -25.56 -19.12
C PHE A 279 15.08 -26.85 -18.60
N LEU A 280 15.02 -27.12 -17.30
CA LEU A 280 15.50 -28.36 -16.69
C LEU A 280 14.49 -29.52 -16.79
N LYS A 281 13.26 -29.26 -17.27
CA LYS A 281 12.24 -30.29 -17.45
C LYS A 281 12.31 -30.88 -18.85
N LYS A 282 12.18 -32.22 -18.93
CA LYS A 282 12.15 -32.95 -20.21
C LYS A 282 10.92 -32.66 -21.04
N ARG A 283 9.79 -32.36 -20.40
CA ARG A 283 8.50 -32.06 -21.04
C ARG A 283 7.77 -31.01 -20.22
N VAL A 284 7.11 -30.10 -20.93
CA VAL A 284 6.32 -29.01 -20.38
C VAL A 284 4.96 -28.95 -21.06
N SER A 285 3.91 -28.61 -20.31
CA SER A 285 2.59 -28.41 -20.88
C SER A 285 2.52 -27.10 -21.67
N LYS A 286 2.36 -27.21 -23.00
CA LYS A 286 2.14 -26.05 -23.88
C LYS A 286 0.91 -25.25 -23.48
N GLU A 287 -0.12 -25.92 -22.95
CA GLU A 287 -1.36 -25.30 -22.46
C GLU A 287 -1.10 -24.40 -21.25
N LEU A 288 -0.39 -24.90 -20.23
CA LEU A 288 -0.10 -24.11 -19.02
C LEU A 288 0.85 -22.94 -19.32
N ILE A 289 1.86 -23.17 -20.16
CA ILE A 289 2.77 -22.11 -20.62
C ILE A 289 2.01 -21.06 -21.43
N GLY A 290 1.11 -21.49 -22.33
CA GLY A 290 0.27 -20.59 -23.12
C GLY A 290 -0.55 -19.65 -22.24
N TRP A 291 -1.24 -20.19 -21.23
CA TRP A 291 -2.02 -19.37 -20.29
C TRP A 291 -1.15 -18.45 -19.44
N SER A 292 0.02 -18.92 -18.97
CA SER A 292 0.99 -18.04 -18.29
C SER A 292 1.39 -16.87 -19.18
N LEU A 293 1.75 -17.11 -20.44
CA LEU A 293 2.10 -16.05 -21.39
C LEU A 293 0.92 -15.10 -21.63
N THR A 294 -0.30 -15.61 -21.80
CA THR A 294 -1.51 -14.78 -21.96
C THR A 294 -1.68 -13.82 -20.79
N PHE A 295 -1.61 -14.31 -19.55
CA PHE A 295 -1.78 -13.45 -18.37
C PHE A 295 -0.60 -12.49 -18.15
N SER A 296 0.63 -12.88 -18.51
CA SER A 296 1.77 -11.96 -18.50
C SER A 296 1.61 -10.83 -19.51
N ILE A 297 1.12 -11.13 -20.74
CA ILE A 297 0.84 -10.12 -21.75
C ILE A 297 -0.27 -9.18 -21.28
N LEU A 298 -1.34 -9.71 -20.67
CA LEU A 298 -2.40 -8.88 -20.10
C LEU A 298 -1.91 -8.00 -18.95
N ALA A 299 -1.02 -8.50 -18.10
CA ALA A 299 -0.40 -7.70 -17.04
C ALA A 299 0.39 -6.51 -17.62
N ILE A 300 1.12 -6.73 -18.72
CA ILE A 300 1.85 -5.69 -19.45
C ILE A 300 0.86 -4.68 -20.06
N ILE A 301 -0.22 -5.14 -20.69
CA ILE A 301 -1.28 -4.28 -21.26
C ILE A 301 -1.93 -3.42 -20.16
N ALA A 302 -2.28 -4.00 -19.01
CA ALA A 302 -2.86 -3.28 -17.87
C ALA A 302 -1.96 -2.15 -17.37
N ASN A 303 -0.65 -2.35 -17.43
CA ASN A 303 0.33 -1.35 -17.05
C ASN A 303 0.52 -0.28 -18.14
N PHE A 304 0.46 -0.65 -19.42
CA PHE A 304 0.50 0.34 -20.51
C PHE A 304 -0.73 1.24 -20.57
N ALA A 305 -1.84 0.86 -19.93
CA ALA A 305 -2.98 1.77 -19.76
C ALA A 305 -2.60 3.10 -19.04
N PHE A 306 -1.52 3.13 -18.26
CA PHE A 306 -1.04 4.36 -17.63
C PHE A 306 -0.47 5.39 -18.62
N MET A 307 -0.21 5.02 -19.88
CA MET A 307 0.07 5.98 -20.95
C MET A 307 -1.08 6.97 -21.17
N PHE A 308 -2.30 6.62 -20.74
CA PHE A 308 -3.49 7.46 -20.83
C PHE A 308 -3.85 8.16 -19.52
N SER A 309 -3.00 8.04 -18.49
CA SER A 309 -3.21 8.65 -17.17
C SER A 309 -2.32 9.87 -16.96
N PRO A 310 -2.82 10.97 -16.36
CA PRO A 310 -2.00 12.14 -16.05
C PRO A 310 -0.94 11.89 -14.98
N MET A 311 -1.18 10.95 -14.08
CA MET A 311 -0.23 10.56 -13.03
C MET A 311 -0.28 9.04 -12.82
N MET A 312 0.89 8.42 -12.68
CA MET A 312 1.03 7.03 -12.25
C MET A 312 1.39 6.98 -10.77
N MET A 313 0.52 6.40 -9.95
CA MET A 313 0.81 6.13 -8.54
C MET A 313 1.25 4.67 -8.38
N LEU A 314 2.24 4.36 -7.54
CA LEU A 314 2.74 2.98 -7.39
C LEU A 314 1.63 1.98 -7.01
N ARG A 315 0.65 2.40 -6.20
CA ARG A 315 -0.52 1.59 -5.83
C ARG A 315 -1.40 1.17 -7.01
N SER A 316 -1.42 1.92 -8.11
CA SER A 316 -2.24 1.57 -9.29
C SER A 316 -1.66 0.40 -10.11
N LEU A 317 -0.40 0.05 -9.87
CA LEU A 317 0.25 -1.13 -10.47
C LEU A 317 -0.33 -2.46 -9.94
N GLN A 318 -1.10 -2.44 -8.84
CA GLN A 318 -1.66 -3.65 -8.23
C GLN A 318 -2.44 -4.54 -9.21
N GLY A 319 -3.21 -3.96 -10.12
CA GLY A 319 -3.97 -4.74 -11.11
C GLY A 319 -3.07 -5.60 -12.01
N GLY A 320 -2.03 -4.99 -12.60
CA GLY A 320 -1.03 -5.71 -13.39
C GLY A 320 -0.28 -6.75 -12.56
N PHE A 321 0.06 -6.42 -11.31
CA PHE A 321 0.66 -7.36 -10.37
C PHE A 321 -0.19 -8.63 -10.16
N ILE A 322 -1.50 -8.50 -9.97
CA ILE A 322 -2.40 -9.66 -9.80
C ILE A 322 -2.42 -10.54 -11.05
N LEU A 323 -2.41 -9.95 -12.26
CA LEU A 323 -2.33 -10.72 -13.50
C LEU A 323 -0.99 -11.45 -13.65
N PHE A 324 0.11 -10.85 -13.21
CA PHE A 324 1.39 -11.55 -13.09
C PHE A 324 1.33 -12.70 -12.08
N LEU A 325 0.67 -12.54 -10.94
CA LEU A 325 0.47 -13.65 -9.99
C LEU A 325 -0.39 -14.78 -10.59
N VAL A 326 -1.39 -14.46 -11.41
CA VAL A 326 -2.14 -15.48 -12.16
C VAL A 326 -1.21 -16.22 -13.13
N SER A 327 -0.39 -15.50 -13.89
CA SER A 327 0.62 -16.11 -14.76
C SER A 327 1.58 -17.02 -13.98
N LEU A 328 2.03 -16.56 -12.81
CA LEU A 328 2.88 -17.30 -11.90
C LEU A 328 2.21 -18.61 -11.42
N SER A 329 0.92 -18.55 -11.09
CA SER A 329 0.13 -19.72 -10.67
C SER A 329 0.12 -20.83 -11.72
N PHE A 330 0.09 -20.48 -13.01
CA PHE A 330 0.21 -21.44 -14.11
C PHE A 330 1.61 -22.06 -14.19
N LEU A 331 2.67 -21.25 -14.09
CA LEU A 331 4.06 -21.73 -14.09
C LEU A 331 4.34 -22.66 -12.91
N VAL A 332 3.87 -22.30 -11.71
CA VAL A 332 4.06 -23.12 -10.51
C VAL A 332 3.28 -24.42 -10.63
N SER A 333 2.06 -24.40 -11.17
CA SER A 333 1.28 -25.63 -11.40
C SER A 333 1.97 -26.58 -12.38
N GLU A 334 2.62 -26.04 -13.43
CA GLU A 334 3.47 -26.83 -14.31
C GLU A 334 4.69 -27.39 -13.55
N LEU A 335 5.38 -26.59 -12.75
CA LEU A 335 6.54 -27.02 -11.99
C LEU A 335 6.21 -28.05 -10.91
N VAL A 336 5.03 -28.02 -10.28
CA VAL A 336 4.66 -29.00 -9.24
C VAL A 336 4.34 -30.38 -9.82
N SER A 337 4.15 -30.50 -11.14
CA SER A 337 3.88 -31.80 -11.78
C SER A 337 5.03 -32.81 -11.64
N SER A 338 4.69 -34.10 -11.65
CA SER A 338 5.55 -35.22 -11.17
C SER A 338 6.82 -35.51 -11.97
N ASN A 339 7.14 -34.74 -13.01
CA ASN A 339 8.21 -35.06 -13.96
C ASN A 339 9.51 -34.26 -13.76
N ASN A 340 9.81 -33.87 -12.52
CA ASN A 340 10.97 -33.05 -12.18
C ASN A 340 12.22 -33.88 -11.83
N SER A 341 13.39 -33.43 -12.30
CA SER A 341 14.70 -33.94 -11.87
C SER A 341 14.97 -33.64 -10.39
N LYS A 342 15.90 -34.38 -9.77
CA LYS A 342 16.29 -34.14 -8.37
C LYS A 342 16.84 -32.73 -8.17
N THR A 343 17.68 -32.26 -9.10
CA THR A 343 18.27 -30.92 -9.09
C THR A 343 17.22 -29.81 -9.14
N SER A 344 16.23 -29.91 -10.03
CA SER A 344 15.18 -28.87 -10.11
C SER A 344 14.32 -28.80 -8.85
N ARG A 345 14.06 -29.93 -8.19
CA ARG A 345 13.36 -29.95 -6.89
C ARG A 345 14.18 -29.26 -5.80
N ILE A 346 15.49 -29.54 -5.72
CA ILE A 346 16.37 -28.91 -4.73
C ILE A 346 16.40 -27.40 -4.94
N LEU A 347 16.65 -26.94 -6.17
CA LEU A 347 16.71 -25.51 -6.47
C LEU A 347 15.37 -24.81 -6.21
N PHE A 348 14.24 -25.46 -6.52
CA PHE A 348 12.92 -24.92 -6.21
C PHE A 348 12.69 -24.79 -4.69
N VAL A 349 13.13 -25.78 -3.90
CA VAL A 349 13.06 -25.72 -2.42
C VAL A 349 13.97 -24.62 -1.87
N VAL A 350 15.17 -24.45 -2.41
CA VAL A 350 16.09 -23.36 -2.03
C VAL A 350 15.45 -22.00 -2.31
N MET A 351 14.91 -21.80 -3.52
CA MET A 351 14.20 -20.57 -3.89
C MET A 351 13.04 -20.31 -2.91
N LEU A 352 12.24 -21.34 -2.62
CA LEU A 352 11.12 -21.21 -1.69
C LEU A 352 11.57 -20.87 -0.27
N SER A 353 12.70 -21.42 0.18
CA SER A 353 13.27 -21.15 1.50
C SER A 353 13.77 -19.71 1.60
N VAL A 354 14.46 -19.21 0.57
CA VAL A 354 14.91 -17.81 0.48
C VAL A 354 13.71 -16.86 0.50
N MET A 355 12.68 -17.13 -0.31
CA MET A 355 11.45 -16.32 -0.33
C MET A 355 10.74 -16.34 1.02
N THR A 356 10.73 -17.48 1.72
CA THR A 356 10.17 -17.60 3.07
C THR A 356 10.97 -16.78 4.09
N GLY A 357 12.30 -16.80 4.03
CA GLY A 357 13.15 -15.98 4.88
C GLY A 357 12.91 -14.48 4.66
N LEU A 358 12.83 -14.04 3.40
CA LEU A 358 12.49 -12.65 3.06
C LEU A 358 11.10 -12.25 3.57
N PHE A 359 10.12 -13.15 3.44
CA PHE A 359 8.78 -12.94 3.99
C PHE A 359 8.81 -12.76 5.52
N ILE A 360 9.52 -13.61 6.26
CA ILE A 360 9.60 -13.53 7.72
C ILE A 360 10.19 -12.19 8.16
N VAL A 361 11.28 -11.74 7.51
CA VAL A 361 11.90 -10.44 7.79
C VAL A 361 10.95 -9.30 7.45
N SER A 362 10.38 -9.29 6.25
CA SER A 362 9.42 -8.26 5.82
C SER A 362 8.22 -8.18 6.76
N TYR A 363 7.66 -9.32 7.14
CA TYR A 363 6.52 -9.41 8.05
C TYR A 363 6.84 -8.83 9.43
N GLY A 364 8.00 -9.16 10.00
CA GLY A 364 8.43 -8.64 11.30
C GLY A 364 8.60 -7.12 11.30
N LEU A 365 9.21 -6.57 10.25
CA LEU A 365 9.38 -5.13 10.05
C LEU A 365 8.03 -4.42 9.90
N GLU A 366 7.13 -4.96 9.08
CA GLU A 366 5.78 -4.39 8.86
C GLU A 366 4.97 -4.33 10.16
N ILE A 367 4.99 -5.41 10.95
CA ILE A 367 4.30 -5.47 12.26
C ILE A 367 4.85 -4.42 13.22
N ASN A 368 6.17 -4.24 13.26
CA ASN A 368 6.79 -3.22 14.09
C ASN A 368 6.35 -1.81 13.65
N SER A 369 6.39 -1.54 12.34
CA SER A 369 5.95 -0.28 11.74
C SER A 369 4.47 0.03 12.05
N PHE A 370 3.59 -0.97 12.00
CA PHE A 370 2.17 -0.77 12.31
C PHE A 370 1.90 -0.58 13.80
N ARG A 371 2.65 -1.25 14.68
CA ARG A 371 2.56 -1.00 16.13
C ARG A 371 2.97 0.41 16.49
N LEU A 372 4.05 0.89 15.86
CA LEU A 372 4.50 2.28 15.97
C LEU A 372 3.40 3.22 15.49
N ALA A 373 2.85 3.00 14.28
CA ALA A 373 1.73 3.79 13.76
C ALA A 373 0.54 3.82 14.72
N ARG A 374 0.20 2.69 15.35
CA ARG A 374 -0.90 2.64 16.33
C ARG A 374 -0.62 3.54 17.55
N ALA A 375 0.61 3.51 18.06
CA ALA A 375 1.02 4.34 19.18
C ALA A 375 1.06 5.84 18.80
N GLU A 376 1.57 6.17 17.62
CA GLU A 376 1.57 7.53 17.05
C GLU A 376 0.15 8.08 16.87
N SER A 377 -0.76 7.25 16.32
CA SER A 377 -2.17 7.60 16.15
C SER A 377 -2.84 7.95 17.47
N ASN A 378 -2.59 7.18 18.53
CA ASN A 378 -3.13 7.48 19.86
C ASN A 378 -2.64 8.85 20.37
N ILE A 379 -1.35 9.18 20.17
CA ILE A 379 -0.79 10.48 20.55
C ILE A 379 -1.45 11.60 19.74
N ARG A 380 -1.46 11.48 18.41
CA ARG A 380 -2.06 12.47 17.49
C ARG A 380 -3.53 12.73 17.84
N THR A 381 -4.32 11.66 18.03
CA THR A 381 -5.75 11.76 18.36
C THR A 381 -5.95 12.37 19.74
N SER A 382 -5.15 12.02 20.75
CA SER A 382 -5.26 12.62 22.09
C SER A 382 -5.05 14.15 22.08
N ARG A 383 -4.21 14.66 21.19
CA ARG A 383 -3.99 16.12 21.05
C ARG A 383 -5.18 16.81 20.43
N VAL A 384 -5.76 16.21 19.38
CA VAL A 384 -6.96 16.74 18.73
C VAL A 384 -8.14 16.78 19.71
N LEU A 385 -8.35 15.69 20.47
CA LEU A 385 -9.41 15.64 21.48
C LEU A 385 -9.21 16.68 22.60
N LYS A 386 -7.98 16.85 23.11
CA LYS A 386 -7.68 17.92 24.08
C LYS A 386 -7.89 19.33 23.53
N ALA A 387 -7.52 19.55 22.27
CA ALA A 387 -7.74 20.84 21.61
C ALA A 387 -9.23 21.13 21.41
N GLN A 388 -10.02 20.09 21.12
CA GLN A 388 -11.48 20.17 21.04
C GLN A 388 -12.10 20.51 22.40
N GLU A 389 -11.71 19.81 23.47
CA GLU A 389 -12.16 20.07 24.85
C GLU A 389 -11.83 21.50 25.30
N ASN A 390 -10.65 22.00 24.91
CA ASN A 390 -10.19 23.35 25.24
C ASN A 390 -10.69 24.44 24.27
N TYR A 391 -11.57 24.11 23.31
CA TYR A 391 -12.05 25.04 22.27
C TYR A 391 -10.92 25.80 21.55
N SER A 392 -9.77 25.13 21.37
CA SER A 392 -8.58 25.73 20.78
C SER A 392 -8.77 25.97 19.28
N LYS A 393 -8.43 27.16 18.79
CA LYS A 393 -8.56 27.51 17.36
C LYS A 393 -7.65 26.69 16.44
N SER A 394 -6.52 26.23 16.97
CA SER A 394 -5.59 25.37 16.23
C SER A 394 -4.91 24.35 17.13
N VAL A 395 -4.42 23.27 16.53
CA VAL A 395 -3.62 22.24 17.20
C VAL A 395 -2.48 21.79 16.30
N ILE A 396 -1.32 21.61 16.92
CA ILE A 396 -0.14 21.06 16.27
C ILE A 396 -0.05 19.56 16.60
N ILE A 397 0.11 18.73 15.57
CA ILE A 397 0.32 17.28 15.69
C ILE A 397 1.65 16.86 15.04
N PRO A 398 2.31 15.82 15.58
CA PRO A 398 3.50 15.25 14.92
C PRO A 398 3.14 14.53 13.63
N SER A 399 4.07 14.54 12.67
CA SER A 399 4.03 13.67 11.49
C SER A 399 4.20 12.20 11.88
N TRP A 400 3.96 11.30 10.94
CA TRP A 400 4.26 9.88 11.10
C TRP A 400 5.77 9.65 11.05
N TYR A 401 6.33 8.92 12.02
CA TYR A 401 7.66 8.35 11.94
C TYR A 401 7.57 6.97 11.32
N LYS A 402 8.17 6.80 10.14
CA LYS A 402 8.15 5.51 9.44
C LYS A 402 9.23 4.60 10.03
N GLY A 403 8.79 3.48 10.61
CA GLY A 403 9.71 2.42 11.04
C GLY A 403 10.46 1.82 9.86
N GLU A 404 11.53 1.06 10.17
CA GLU A 404 12.29 0.34 9.15
C GLU A 404 11.41 -0.68 8.40
N LEU A 405 11.58 -0.75 7.09
CA LEU A 405 10.84 -1.63 6.19
C LEU A 405 11.80 -2.30 5.21
N LEU A 406 11.47 -3.52 4.76
CA LEU A 406 12.31 -4.21 3.77
C LEU A 406 12.39 -3.43 2.45
N ARG A 407 11.26 -2.86 2.00
CA ARG A 407 11.18 -1.99 0.83
C ARG A 407 10.45 -0.71 1.22
N PRO A 408 11.13 0.33 1.76
CA PRO A 408 10.48 1.52 2.32
C PRO A 408 9.51 2.24 1.36
N LYS A 409 9.82 2.26 0.06
CA LYS A 409 8.96 2.87 -0.98
C LYS A 409 7.71 2.05 -1.32
N ASN A 410 7.76 0.74 -1.10
CA ASN A 410 6.71 -0.21 -1.50
C ASN A 410 5.87 -0.68 -0.32
N ASP A 411 6.48 -0.88 0.83
CA ASP A 411 5.81 -1.54 1.94
C ASP A 411 5.04 -0.52 2.81
N SER A 412 5.48 0.75 2.82
CA SER A 412 4.89 1.82 3.64
C SER A 412 3.39 2.00 3.44
N TYR A 413 2.68 2.25 4.55
CA TYR A 413 1.32 2.76 4.56
C TYR A 413 1.27 4.24 4.15
N ASP A 414 0.07 4.76 3.87
CA ASP A 414 -0.14 6.16 3.49
C ASP A 414 -0.03 7.08 4.71
N THR A 415 0.66 8.21 4.56
CA THR A 415 0.91 9.16 5.64
C THR A 415 0.30 10.53 5.39
N TYR A 416 -0.52 10.66 4.34
CA TYR A 416 -1.24 11.89 4.03
C TYR A 416 -2.12 12.33 5.22
N LEU A 417 -2.00 13.59 5.65
CA LEU A 417 -2.90 14.20 6.63
C LEU A 417 -4.20 14.63 5.94
N SER A 418 -5.29 13.91 6.20
CA SER A 418 -6.60 14.27 5.68
C SER A 418 -7.14 15.56 6.32
N PRO A 419 -7.71 16.49 5.52
CA PRO A 419 -8.44 17.65 6.04
C PRO A 419 -9.65 17.26 6.91
N TYR A 420 -10.12 16.01 6.81
CA TYR A 420 -11.22 15.49 7.61
C TYR A 420 -10.78 14.86 8.93
N TYR A 421 -9.48 14.82 9.24
CA TYR A 421 -8.95 14.18 10.45
C TYR A 421 -9.54 14.80 11.72
N GLY A 422 -9.47 16.13 11.88
CA GLY A 422 -10.07 16.83 13.02
C GLY A 422 -11.59 16.68 13.06
N LYS A 423 -12.21 16.90 11.90
CA LYS A 423 -13.66 16.81 11.71
C LYS A 423 -14.21 15.44 12.12
N TYR A 424 -13.48 14.36 11.85
CA TYR A 424 -13.87 13.00 12.24
C TYR A 424 -14.06 12.87 13.76
N TYR A 425 -13.24 13.57 14.54
CA TYR A 425 -13.34 13.62 16.01
C TYR A 425 -14.21 14.78 16.52
N GLY A 426 -14.84 15.56 15.64
CA GLY A 426 -15.64 16.73 16.01
C GLY A 426 -14.82 17.98 16.34
N TYR A 427 -13.57 18.04 15.89
CA TYR A 427 -12.72 19.22 15.99
C TYR A 427 -12.73 20.02 14.67
N GLU A 428 -13.22 21.26 14.72
CA GLU A 428 -13.34 22.15 13.55
C GLU A 428 -12.20 23.18 13.45
N GLY A 429 -11.27 23.19 14.40
CA GLY A 429 -10.10 24.07 14.36
C GLY A 429 -9.02 23.60 13.39
N ASP A 430 -8.02 24.45 13.17
CA ASP A 430 -6.94 24.17 12.21
C ASP A 430 -5.95 23.15 12.76
N ILE A 431 -5.66 22.11 11.98
CA ILE A 431 -4.63 21.12 12.32
C ILE A 431 -3.38 21.39 11.50
N ARG A 432 -2.25 21.61 12.18
CA ARG A 432 -0.94 21.73 11.56
C ARG A 432 -0.09 20.51 11.89
N GLU A 433 0.40 19.83 10.86
CA GLU A 433 1.39 18.77 11.02
C GLU A 433 2.81 19.35 11.08
N VAL A 434 3.61 18.82 12.01
CA VAL A 434 5.03 19.15 12.15
C VAL A 434 5.83 17.89 11.90
N GLU A 435 6.85 17.99 11.05
CA GLU A 435 7.74 16.87 10.77
C GLU A 435 8.54 16.46 12.00
N VAL A 436 8.47 15.18 12.36
CA VAL A 436 9.17 14.57 13.49
C VAL A 436 9.98 13.37 12.98
N PRO A 437 11.30 13.50 12.79
CA PRO A 437 12.12 12.45 12.16
C PRO A 437 12.60 11.36 13.16
N PHE A 438 11.88 11.15 14.26
CA PHE A 438 12.23 10.18 15.30
C PHE A 438 10.99 9.50 15.89
N ASP A 439 11.18 8.32 16.49
CA ASP A 439 10.13 7.60 17.22
C ASP A 439 9.75 8.31 18.52
N TYR A 440 8.72 9.15 18.49
CA TYR A 440 8.22 9.88 19.67
C TYR A 440 7.23 9.07 20.53
N THR A 441 7.04 7.78 20.27
CA THR A 441 6.03 6.98 20.97
C THR A 441 6.52 6.44 22.31
N ASN A 442 7.82 6.23 22.46
CA ASN A 442 8.42 5.67 23.67
C ASN A 442 9.44 6.64 24.30
N ILE A 443 8.99 7.40 25.31
CA ILE A 443 9.88 8.29 26.09
C ILE A 443 11.12 7.56 26.63
N ASN A 444 11.03 6.27 26.97
CA ASN A 444 12.18 5.55 27.55
C ASN A 444 13.34 5.41 26.55
N ASN A 445 13.07 5.41 25.23
CA ASN A 445 14.12 5.47 24.20
C ASN A 445 14.92 6.78 24.27
N PHE A 446 14.31 7.84 24.80
CA PHE A 446 14.96 9.14 25.04
C PHE A 446 15.58 9.20 26.43
N LYS A 447 15.00 8.57 27.46
CA LYS A 447 15.58 8.58 28.82
C LYS A 447 17.03 8.12 28.89
N ASN A 448 17.43 7.17 28.04
CA ASN A 448 18.80 6.63 28.03
C ASN A 448 19.78 7.46 27.19
N ASN A 449 19.29 8.39 26.37
CA ASN A 449 20.08 9.26 25.48
C ASN A 449 19.92 10.76 25.80
N VAL A 450 19.13 11.08 26.82
CA VAL A 450 18.78 12.44 27.25
C VAL A 450 18.88 12.49 28.78
N GLU A 451 20.04 12.88 29.28
CA GLU A 451 20.25 13.30 30.67
C GLU A 451 19.35 14.50 31.00
N TYR A 452 18.78 14.45 32.20
CA TYR A 452 17.80 15.40 32.72
C TYR A 452 18.44 16.28 33.80
N VAL A 453 18.07 17.57 33.81
CA VAL A 453 18.30 18.48 34.95
C VAL A 453 17.01 18.71 35.70
N THR A 454 17.10 18.70 37.03
CA THR A 454 16.19 19.39 37.93
C THR A 454 17.07 20.17 38.92
N GLY A 455 16.86 21.48 39.06
CA GLY A 455 17.48 22.27 40.13
C GLY A 455 18.95 22.63 39.93
N GLY A 456 19.34 23.06 38.73
CA GLY A 456 20.59 23.80 38.52
C GLY A 456 21.87 22.98 38.47
N LYS A 457 21.86 21.74 37.95
CA LYS A 457 23.07 21.08 37.43
C LYS A 457 22.82 19.94 36.41
N LEU A 458 23.52 20.08 35.28
CA LEU A 458 23.94 19.18 34.18
C LEU A 458 22.93 18.69 33.11
N ILE A 459 22.84 19.44 32.01
CA ILE A 459 22.17 19.04 30.76
C ILE A 459 23.11 18.14 29.97
N LYS A 460 22.66 16.95 29.57
CA LYS A 460 23.18 16.28 28.37
C LYS A 460 22.09 15.47 27.71
N GLY A 461 21.50 15.98 26.64
CA GLY A 461 20.53 15.18 25.90
C GLY A 461 20.18 15.72 24.54
N VAL A 462 21.18 16.19 23.79
CA VAL A 462 20.98 16.49 22.38
C VAL A 462 21.37 15.26 21.60
N LYS A 463 20.39 14.70 20.89
CA LYS A 463 20.62 13.64 19.91
C LYS A 463 20.60 14.30 18.54
N SER A 464 21.73 14.29 17.85
CA SER A 464 21.73 14.51 16.40
C SER A 464 21.02 13.32 15.77
N VAL A 465 19.96 13.59 15.02
CA VAL A 465 19.23 12.56 14.28
C VAL A 465 19.45 12.86 12.82
N LYS A 466 20.22 12.00 12.16
CA LYS A 466 20.41 12.09 10.71
C LYS A 466 19.18 11.50 10.04
N ASN A 467 18.45 12.30 9.28
CA ASN A 467 17.29 11.83 8.53
C ASN A 467 17.77 10.97 7.36
N VAL A 468 17.38 9.70 7.34
CA VAL A 468 17.82 8.72 6.33
C VAL A 468 17.16 8.96 4.96
N ASP A 469 15.98 9.61 4.94
CA ASP A 469 15.20 9.79 3.70
C ASP A 469 15.36 11.16 3.04
N SER A 470 15.84 12.19 3.74
CA SER A 470 15.95 13.56 3.19
C SER A 470 17.37 14.07 2.97
N ASN A 471 18.42 13.31 3.30
CA ASN A 471 19.79 13.83 3.35
C ASN A 471 19.97 15.05 4.30
N CYS A 472 18.94 15.45 5.06
CA CYS A 472 19.00 16.64 5.88
C CYS A 472 19.63 16.39 7.25
N SER A 473 20.54 17.29 7.63
CA SER A 473 21.16 17.29 8.94
C SER A 473 20.25 18.04 9.91
N GLY A 474 19.49 17.34 10.75
CA GLY A 474 18.63 17.95 11.76
C GLY A 474 19.21 17.84 13.16
N VAL A 475 19.02 18.86 13.99
CA VAL A 475 19.28 18.77 15.43
C VAL A 475 17.97 18.87 16.18
N ILE A 476 17.78 17.95 17.13
CA ILE A 476 16.56 17.87 17.91
C ILE A 476 16.93 18.07 19.36
N VAL A 477 16.33 19.10 19.94
CA VAL A 477 16.54 19.47 21.33
C VAL A 477 15.34 18.99 22.13
N PHE A 478 15.63 18.16 23.13
CA PHE A 478 14.64 17.62 24.06
C PHE A 478 14.64 18.47 25.32
N LEU A 479 13.55 19.17 25.60
CA LEU A 479 13.35 19.90 26.84
C LEU A 479 12.27 19.21 27.67
N LYS A 480 12.56 18.89 28.93
CA LYS A 480 11.56 18.34 29.85
C LYS A 480 10.62 19.48 30.27
N SER A 481 9.31 19.29 30.10
CA SER A 481 8.26 20.31 30.26
C SER A 481 8.02 20.80 31.71
N VAL A 482 8.97 20.63 32.63
CA VAL A 482 8.78 21.12 34.02
C VAL A 482 8.90 22.65 34.08
N ASP A 483 9.64 23.27 33.17
CA ASP A 483 9.82 24.73 33.10
C ASP A 483 9.17 25.28 31.83
N SER A 484 7.93 25.74 31.96
CA SER A 484 7.03 26.11 30.86
C SER A 484 7.41 27.41 30.12
N ASN A 485 8.50 28.08 30.49
CA ASN A 485 8.89 29.37 29.92
C ASN A 485 10.33 29.42 29.35
N CYS A 486 10.87 28.30 28.88
CA CYS A 486 12.20 28.31 28.24
C CYS A 486 12.14 28.67 26.75
N ASN A 487 12.91 29.69 26.35
CA ASN A 487 13.26 30.01 24.96
C ASN A 487 14.47 29.19 24.51
N VAL A 488 14.52 28.80 23.24
CA VAL A 488 15.65 28.05 22.65
C VAL A 488 16.21 28.82 21.47
N ASP A 489 17.43 29.32 21.61
CA ASP A 489 18.19 30.00 20.55
C ASP A 489 19.27 29.07 20.00
N LEU A 490 19.61 29.21 18.71
CA LEU A 490 20.68 28.44 18.06
C LEU A 490 21.80 29.39 17.62
N LYS A 491 23.02 29.15 18.08
CA LYS A 491 24.20 29.92 17.68
C LYS A 491 25.12 29.07 16.82
N ILE A 492 25.26 29.40 15.54
CA ILE A 492 26.14 28.67 14.62
C ILE A 492 27.44 29.45 14.43
N GLN A 493 28.56 28.78 14.68
CA GLN A 493 29.91 29.28 14.46
C GLN A 493 30.49 28.65 13.18
N TYR A 494 30.63 29.49 12.16
CA TYR A 494 31.33 29.18 10.91
C TYR A 494 32.83 29.48 11.06
N GLU A 495 33.66 29.00 10.14
CA GLU A 495 35.12 29.24 10.20
C GLU A 495 35.53 30.72 10.27
N LYS A 496 34.73 31.62 9.67
CA LYS A 496 35.06 33.05 9.55
C LYS A 496 34.09 34.00 10.28
N GLU A 497 32.98 33.50 10.80
CA GLU A 497 31.95 34.33 11.44
C GLU A 497 31.08 33.51 12.40
N THR A 498 30.54 34.17 13.43
CA THR A 498 29.51 33.58 14.30
C THR A 498 28.18 34.26 13.99
N LYS A 499 27.15 33.47 13.67
CA LYS A 499 25.80 33.97 13.42
C LYS A 499 24.86 33.44 14.49
N ASP A 500 24.20 34.37 15.16
CA ASP A 500 23.11 34.08 16.09
C ASP A 500 21.82 33.93 15.29
N TYR A 501 21.21 32.74 15.39
CA TYR A 501 19.88 32.50 14.86
C TYR A 501 18.93 32.40 16.05
N THR A 502 18.17 33.46 16.28
CA THR A 502 16.94 33.33 17.06
C THR A 502 16.03 32.45 16.22
N VAL A 503 15.96 31.17 16.57
CA VAL A 503 15.05 30.24 15.91
C VAL A 503 13.70 30.73 16.38
N PRO A 504 12.84 31.33 15.51
CA PRO A 504 11.48 31.54 15.92
C PRO A 504 10.98 30.17 16.36
N MET A 505 10.24 30.06 17.45
CA MET A 505 9.65 28.79 17.90
C MET A 505 8.69 28.27 16.82
N ILE A 506 9.21 27.75 15.71
CA ILE A 506 8.47 27.59 14.47
C ILE A 506 7.51 26.41 14.66
N ASN A 507 7.90 25.44 15.49
CA ASN A 507 7.16 24.22 15.77
C ASN A 507 7.46 23.71 17.20
N GLU A 508 6.82 24.28 18.21
CA GLU A 508 6.82 23.63 19.53
C GLU A 508 5.85 22.46 19.53
N LEU A 509 6.36 21.30 19.92
CA LEU A 509 5.52 20.14 20.14
C LEU A 509 5.74 19.66 21.57
N ASN A 510 4.68 19.63 22.38
CA ASN A 510 4.75 19.02 23.70
C ASN A 510 4.17 17.60 23.66
N ILE A 511 4.99 16.56 23.57
CA ILE A 511 4.53 15.16 23.60
C ILE A 511 4.87 14.54 24.94
N GLN A 512 3.86 14.01 25.63
CA GLN A 512 4.03 13.24 26.87
C GLN A 512 4.90 13.94 27.95
N GLY A 513 4.85 15.28 28.04
CA GLY A 513 5.60 16.07 29.03
C GLY A 513 7.01 16.49 28.58
N TYR A 514 7.29 16.42 27.28
CA TYR A 514 8.54 16.87 26.66
C TYR A 514 8.22 17.88 25.57
N LYS A 515 8.90 19.02 25.60
CA LYS A 515 8.92 20.01 24.54
C LYS A 515 10.04 19.65 23.56
N PHE A 516 9.66 19.39 22.31
CA PHE A 516 10.58 19.07 21.23
C PHE A 516 10.76 20.31 20.36
N VAL A 517 12.02 20.67 20.11
CA VAL A 517 12.40 21.72 19.16
C VAL A 517 13.22 21.06 18.07
N SER A 518 12.65 21.02 16.86
CA SER A 518 13.34 20.52 15.66
C SER A 518 13.99 21.68 14.92
N LEU A 519 15.30 21.55 14.68
CA LEU A 519 16.12 22.52 13.96
C LEU A 519 16.56 21.89 12.64
N ASP A 520 16.00 22.39 11.55
CA ASP A 520 16.41 22.04 10.19
C ASP A 520 17.71 22.79 9.88
N LEU A 521 18.87 22.15 10.09
CA LEU A 521 20.14 22.82 9.88
C LEU A 521 20.40 23.10 8.41
N ASP A 522 19.84 22.35 7.46
CA ASP A 522 20.07 22.59 6.04
C ASP A 522 19.46 23.92 5.56
N ARG A 523 18.37 24.38 6.22
CA ARG A 523 17.80 25.72 5.99
C ARG A 523 18.61 26.84 6.64
N ILE A 524 19.37 26.52 7.70
CA ILE A 524 20.09 27.52 8.51
C ILE A 524 21.56 27.63 8.06
N ILE A 525 22.17 26.50 7.65
CA ILE A 525 23.52 26.37 7.10
C ILE A 525 23.49 26.75 5.63
N PHE A 526 23.42 28.06 5.38
CA PHE A 526 23.66 28.62 4.06
C PHE A 526 25.18 28.72 3.83
N ASN A 527 25.71 27.86 2.97
CA ASN A 527 26.99 28.06 2.25
C ASN A 527 28.27 28.28 3.10
N GLY A 528 28.56 27.44 4.10
CA GLY A 528 29.87 27.48 4.78
C GLY A 528 30.21 26.24 5.59
N ASP A 529 31.51 25.95 5.73
CA ASP A 529 32.01 24.88 6.60
C ASP A 529 31.72 25.24 8.08
N VAL A 530 30.78 24.51 8.68
CA VAL A 530 30.34 24.74 10.07
C VAL A 530 31.31 24.11 11.03
N LYS A 531 31.87 24.91 11.94
CA LYS A 531 32.87 24.44 12.92
C LYS A 531 32.24 24.00 14.25
N LYS A 532 31.19 24.71 14.68
CA LYS A 532 30.46 24.44 15.94
C LYS A 532 29.05 25.01 15.85
N ALA A 533 28.07 24.33 16.44
CA ALA A 533 26.71 24.85 16.58
C ALA A 533 26.26 24.67 18.02
N GLN A 534 25.94 25.75 18.72
CA GLN A 534 25.55 25.78 20.13
C GLN A 534 24.05 26.00 20.28
N ILE A 535 23.44 25.42 21.30
CA ILE A 535 22.03 25.60 21.63
C ILE A 535 21.96 26.35 22.95
N ILE A 536 21.35 27.53 22.96
CA ILE A 536 21.18 28.36 24.15
C ILE A 536 19.74 28.18 24.61
N VAL A 537 19.54 27.80 25.88
CA VAL A 537 18.21 27.66 26.46
C VAL A 537 18.06 28.72 27.54
N THR A 538 17.11 29.62 27.37
CA THR A 538 16.89 30.77 28.25
C THR A 538 15.59 30.59 29.01
N ASP A 539 15.66 30.36 30.33
CA ASP A 539 14.48 30.32 31.20
C ASP A 539 14.03 31.76 31.54
N SER A 540 12.72 32.03 31.55
CA SER A 540 12.18 33.37 31.79
C SER A 540 12.36 33.85 33.23
N ASP A 541 12.47 32.93 34.19
CA ASP A 541 12.35 33.28 35.61
C ASP A 541 13.66 33.20 36.42
N LYS A 542 14.72 32.53 35.93
CA LYS A 542 16.08 32.55 36.54
C LYS A 542 17.19 32.23 35.52
N GLN A 543 18.27 33.03 35.56
CA GLN A 543 19.59 32.86 34.92
C GLN A 543 19.67 32.21 33.52
N VAL A 544 20.26 32.95 32.57
CA VAL A 544 20.68 32.42 31.26
C VAL A 544 21.66 31.28 31.48
N GLU A 545 21.25 30.03 31.22
CA GLU A 545 22.15 28.90 31.17
C GLU A 545 22.56 28.63 29.70
N GLU A 546 23.78 29.02 29.34
CA GLU A 546 24.35 28.71 28.02
C GLU A 546 24.91 27.28 27.99
N HIS A 547 24.36 26.42 27.14
CA HIS A 547 24.80 25.03 27.00
C HIS A 547 25.42 24.78 25.62
N SER A 548 26.76 24.83 25.54
CA SER A 548 27.44 24.59 24.26
C SER A 548 27.52 23.09 23.96
N ILE A 549 26.94 22.65 22.85
CA ILE A 549 27.02 21.27 22.36
C ILE A 549 27.79 21.31 21.03
N ASN A 550 28.64 20.32 20.74
CA ASN A 550 29.31 20.22 19.44
C ASN A 550 28.51 19.26 18.56
N ILE A 551 27.89 19.78 17.49
CA ILE A 551 27.02 18.99 16.61
C ILE A 551 27.83 18.21 15.54
N PHE A 552 29.09 18.58 15.29
CA PHE A 552 29.88 18.11 14.14
C PHE A 552 31.10 17.22 14.48
N ASN A 553 31.16 16.61 15.68
CA ASN A 553 32.19 15.62 16.02
C ASN A 553 31.59 14.25 16.37
#